data_AF-A0A3M1XV14-F1
#
_entry.id   AF-A0A3M1XV14-F1
#
_cell.length_a   1.000
_cell.length_b   1.000
_cell.length_c   1.000
_cell.angle_alpha   90.00
_cell.angle_beta   90.00
_cell.angle_gamma   90.00
#
_symmetry.space_group_name_H-M   'P 1'
#
loop_
_entity.id
_entity.type
_entity.pdbx_description
1 polymer ?
#
loop_
_entity_poly.entity_id
_entity_poly.type
_entity_poly.pdbx_seq_one_letter_code
_entity_poly.pdbx_strand_id
1 'polypeptide(L)'
;MHDELAKRYIDLKARGYKELYYVSVGGWDIIFQPLTLNEYNLILELERHMDPVLINDMVVRLAVLEILKDKDDASMDTFLDISPAIIPDKVAQAIIDASGFQSNEKIYKELVESRERAGSLESIMVTYICSVFGGLKPDDVLDMTLHEQMDLFAKAELALGNKIDERALLGQEAQNRPDIPVPPGMETTDLLSPQAADKPDWDKIQSGREVY
;
A
#
# COMPACT_ATOMS: atom_id res chain seq x y z
N MET A 1 -7.47 42.47 12.31
CA MET A 1 -7.73 41.03 12.55
C MET A 1 -7.17 40.23 11.38
N HIS A 2 -7.54 40.56 10.14
CA HIS A 2 -7.09 39.82 8.94
C HIS A 2 -5.59 39.97 8.56
N ASP A 3 -4.94 41.09 8.89
CA ASP A 3 -3.58 41.36 8.39
C ASP A 3 -2.50 40.42 8.97
N GLU A 4 -2.63 40.01 10.22
CA GLU A 4 -1.65 39.15 10.89
C GLU A 4 -1.81 37.70 10.45
N LEU A 5 -3.05 37.25 10.35
CA LEU A 5 -3.37 35.93 9.81
C LEU A 5 -2.95 35.79 8.35
N ALA A 6 -3.16 36.83 7.54
CA ALA A 6 -2.70 36.86 6.15
C ALA A 6 -1.17 36.75 6.05
N LYS A 7 -0.42 37.44 6.93
CA LYS A 7 1.04 37.32 6.98
C LYS A 7 1.48 35.89 7.33
N ARG A 8 0.87 35.28 8.35
CA ARG A 8 1.17 33.89 8.75
C ARG A 8 0.86 32.90 7.63
N TYR A 9 -0.28 33.07 6.96
CA TYR A 9 -0.67 32.25 5.81
C TYR A 9 0.36 32.35 4.68
N ILE A 10 0.81 33.56 4.34
CA ILE A 10 1.82 33.79 3.30
C ILE A 10 3.17 33.17 3.69
N ASP A 11 3.59 33.30 4.95
CA ASP A 11 4.84 32.70 5.44
C ASP A 11 4.79 31.17 5.36
N LEU A 12 3.68 30.54 5.77
CA LEU A 12 3.48 29.09 5.62
C LEU A 12 3.51 28.67 4.15
N LYS A 13 2.89 29.42 3.24
CA LYS A 13 3.00 29.16 1.79
C LYS A 13 4.45 29.26 1.30
N ALA A 14 5.21 30.25 1.78
CA ALA A 14 6.61 30.42 1.43
C ALA A 14 7.50 29.28 1.95
N ARG A 15 7.14 28.68 3.09
CA ARG A 15 7.81 27.49 3.66
C ARG A 15 7.49 26.19 2.91
N GLY A 16 6.57 26.22 1.94
CA GLY A 16 6.27 25.08 1.06
C GLY A 16 4.98 24.33 1.39
N TYR A 17 4.19 24.79 2.37
CA TYR A 17 2.88 24.21 2.64
C TYR A 17 1.92 24.52 1.49
N LYS A 18 1.33 23.48 0.88
CA LYS A 18 0.52 23.63 -0.35
C LYS A 18 -0.95 23.86 -0.05
N GLU A 19 -1.53 23.07 0.84
CA GLU A 19 -2.95 23.13 1.16
C GLU A 19 -3.09 23.57 2.62
N LEU A 20 -3.65 24.77 2.80
CA LEU A 20 -3.79 25.41 4.09
C LEU A 20 -5.24 25.84 4.22
N TYR A 21 -5.81 25.47 5.36
CA TYR A 21 -7.18 25.78 5.75
C TYR A 21 -7.16 26.63 7.02
N TYR A 22 -8.26 27.34 7.24
CA TYR A 22 -8.44 28.23 8.37
C TYR A 22 -9.79 27.97 9.01
N VAL A 23 -9.79 27.93 10.34
CA VAL A 23 -11.01 27.88 11.14
C VAL A 23 -10.90 28.86 12.31
N SER A 24 -11.98 29.60 12.57
CA SER A 24 -12.11 30.47 13.73
C SER A 24 -13.18 29.94 14.66
N VAL A 25 -12.81 29.53 15.88
CA VAL A 25 -13.73 28.94 16.86
C VAL A 25 -13.43 29.49 18.25
N GLY A 26 -14.42 30.14 18.87
CA GLY A 26 -14.33 30.55 20.28
C GLY A 26 -13.18 31.51 20.59
N GLY A 27 -12.84 32.41 19.65
CA GLY A 27 -11.73 33.37 19.79
C GLY A 27 -10.35 32.80 19.45
N TRP A 28 -10.29 31.54 19.03
CA TRP A 28 -9.08 30.92 18.49
C TRP A 28 -9.11 30.94 16.97
N ASP A 29 -8.02 31.42 16.39
CA ASP A 29 -7.78 31.41 14.95
C ASP A 29 -6.73 30.35 14.65
N ILE A 30 -7.11 29.32 13.88
CA ILE A 30 -6.30 28.12 13.68
C ILE A 30 -6.03 27.94 12.19
N ILE A 31 -4.77 27.78 11.85
CA ILE A 31 -4.33 27.39 10.50
C ILE A 31 -3.86 25.95 10.55
N PHE A 32 -4.40 25.14 9.66
CA PHE A 32 -4.11 23.70 9.61
C PHE A 32 -3.96 23.23 8.17
N GLN A 33 -3.33 22.07 8.02
CA GLN A 33 -3.28 21.32 6.76
C GLN A 33 -4.21 20.11 6.84
N PRO A 34 -4.75 19.61 5.71
CA PRO A 34 -5.47 18.36 5.73
C PRO A 34 -4.52 17.23 6.13
N LEU A 35 -5.07 16.20 6.78
CA LEU A 35 -4.32 15.00 7.12
C LEU A 35 -3.86 14.29 5.86
N THR A 36 -2.66 13.75 5.90
CA THR A 36 -2.21 12.77 4.91
C THR A 36 -2.88 11.42 5.14
N LEU A 37 -2.88 10.58 4.12
CA LEU A 37 -3.43 9.23 4.23
C LEU A 37 -2.78 8.41 5.36
N ASN A 38 -1.45 8.56 5.54
CA ASN A 38 -0.72 7.84 6.57
C ASN A 38 -1.12 8.29 7.98
N GLU A 39 -1.28 9.60 8.19
CA GLU A 39 -1.74 10.15 9.47
C GLU A 39 -3.18 9.72 9.79
N TYR A 40 -4.06 9.74 8.78
CA TYR A 40 -5.43 9.28 8.93
C TYR A 40 -5.51 7.78 9.26
N ASN A 41 -4.74 6.94 8.58
CA ASN A 41 -4.68 5.50 8.89
C ASN A 41 -4.17 5.24 10.31
N LEU A 42 -3.15 5.99 10.75
CA LEU A 42 -2.65 5.92 12.12
C LEU A 42 -3.76 6.28 13.13
N ILE A 43 -4.55 7.31 12.84
CA ILE A 43 -5.69 7.70 13.69
C ILE A 43 -6.72 6.57 13.77
N LEU A 44 -7.10 5.95 12.64
CA LEU A 44 -8.07 4.84 12.60
C LEU A 44 -7.60 3.59 13.35
N GLU A 45 -6.31 3.27 13.27
CA GLU A 45 -5.73 2.15 14.01
C GLU A 45 -5.82 2.39 15.52
N LEU A 46 -5.55 3.63 15.94
CA LEU A 46 -5.54 4.01 17.35
C LEU A 46 -6.94 4.24 17.92
N GLU A 47 -7.93 4.63 17.11
CA GLU A 47 -9.33 4.83 17.52
C GLU A 47 -9.92 3.57 18.17
N ARG A 48 -9.47 2.39 17.76
CA ARG A 48 -9.91 1.11 18.35
C ARG A 48 -9.46 0.89 19.79
N HIS A 49 -8.47 1.66 20.25
CA HIS A 49 -7.77 1.42 21.50
C HIS A 49 -7.70 2.66 22.41
N MET A 50 -8.14 3.83 21.95
CA MET A 50 -8.04 5.09 22.69
C MET A 50 -9.41 5.76 22.87
N ASP A 51 -9.48 6.63 23.87
CA ASP A 51 -10.64 7.48 24.12
C ASP A 51 -10.84 8.46 22.94
N PRO A 52 -12.07 8.67 22.43
CA PRO A 52 -12.37 9.64 21.39
C PRO A 52 -11.81 11.05 21.64
N VAL A 53 -11.73 11.48 22.90
CA VAL A 53 -11.16 12.80 23.25
C VAL A 53 -9.67 12.86 22.89
N LEU A 54 -8.91 11.81 23.22
CA LEU A 54 -7.48 11.72 22.90
C LEU A 54 -7.24 11.61 21.40
N ILE A 55 -8.17 10.98 20.66
CA ILE A 55 -8.14 10.91 19.20
C ILE A 55 -8.29 12.31 18.60
N ASN A 56 -9.25 13.11 19.08
CA ASN A 56 -9.43 14.48 18.61
C ASN A 56 -8.20 15.35 18.90
N ASP A 57 -7.62 15.24 20.10
CA ASP A 57 -6.38 15.94 20.43
C ASP A 57 -5.23 15.54 19.49
N MET A 58 -5.13 14.26 19.15
CA MET A 58 -4.12 13.76 18.22
C MET A 58 -4.34 14.29 16.80
N VAL A 59 -5.58 14.32 16.31
CA VAL A 59 -5.94 14.93 15.01
C VAL A 59 -5.47 16.38 14.96
N VAL A 60 -5.78 17.16 16.00
CA VAL A 60 -5.38 18.56 16.11
C VAL A 60 -3.85 18.67 16.11
N ARG A 61 -3.15 17.86 16.92
CA ARG A 61 -1.69 17.87 17.02
C ARG A 61 -0.97 17.53 15.70
N LEU A 62 -1.55 16.67 14.87
CA LEU A 62 -0.96 16.25 13.59
C LEU A 62 -1.16 17.30 12.49
N ALA A 63 -2.30 17.98 12.48
CA ALA A 63 -2.72 18.82 11.35
C ALA A 63 -2.55 20.33 11.59
N VAL A 64 -2.59 20.80 12.84
CA VAL A 64 -2.52 22.23 13.14
C VAL A 64 -1.08 22.73 13.05
N LEU A 65 -0.91 23.84 12.33
CA LEU A 65 0.39 24.47 12.09
C LEU A 65 0.59 25.73 12.94
N GLU A 66 -0.46 26.54 13.08
CA GLU A 66 -0.42 27.80 13.82
C GLU A 66 -1.72 27.96 14.60
N ILE A 67 -1.60 28.45 15.84
CA ILE A 67 -2.73 28.75 16.72
C ILE A 67 -2.55 30.17 17.24
N LEU A 68 -3.56 31.00 17.03
CA LEU A 68 -3.60 32.38 17.48
C LEU A 68 -4.77 32.56 18.45
N LYS A 69 -4.52 33.25 19.57
CA LYS A 69 -5.57 33.69 20.49
C LYS A 69 -5.42 35.18 20.73
N ASP A 70 -6.48 35.94 20.45
CA ASP A 70 -6.45 37.40 20.62
C ASP A 70 -5.26 38.11 19.93
N LYS A 71 -4.70 37.49 18.88
CA LYS A 71 -3.52 37.90 18.06
C LYS A 71 -2.15 37.49 18.60
N ASP A 72 -2.07 36.84 19.74
CA ASP A 72 -0.82 36.30 20.23
C ASP A 72 -0.66 34.82 19.83
N ASP A 73 0.58 34.43 19.53
CA ASP A 73 0.93 33.04 19.28
C ASP A 73 0.63 32.22 20.53
N ALA A 74 -0.19 31.19 20.37
CA ALA A 74 -0.51 30.26 21.44
C ALA A 74 0.09 28.89 21.14
N SER A 75 0.62 28.23 22.17
CA SER A 75 1.13 26.87 22.02
C SER A 75 -0.02 25.86 21.93
N MET A 76 0.23 24.74 21.27
CA MET A 76 -0.71 23.61 21.21
C MET A 76 -1.15 23.15 22.60
N ASP A 77 -0.21 23.03 23.55
CA ASP A 77 -0.54 22.58 24.90
C ASP A 77 -1.41 23.62 25.63
N THR A 78 -1.12 24.91 25.45
CA THR A 78 -1.97 26.00 25.95
C THR A 78 -3.37 25.98 25.34
N PHE A 79 -3.48 25.66 24.05
CA PHE A 79 -4.76 25.51 23.38
C PHE A 79 -5.57 24.36 23.98
N LEU A 80 -4.99 23.17 24.09
CA LEU A 80 -5.69 22.00 24.59
C LEU A 80 -6.03 22.10 26.08
N ASP A 81 -5.17 22.73 26.89
CA ASP A 81 -5.39 22.86 28.34
C ASP A 81 -6.43 23.93 28.71
N ILE A 82 -6.44 25.06 27.99
CA ILE A 82 -7.24 26.24 28.36
C ILE A 82 -8.55 26.30 27.56
N SER A 83 -8.60 25.73 26.36
CA SER A 83 -9.83 25.75 25.57
C SER A 83 -10.88 24.80 26.17
N PRO A 84 -12.17 25.18 26.14
CA PRO A 84 -13.24 24.23 26.40
C PRO A 84 -13.13 23.03 25.44
N ALA A 85 -13.31 21.81 25.94
CA ALA A 85 -13.17 20.55 25.16
C ALA A 85 -13.91 20.53 23.82
N ILE A 86 -15.03 21.26 23.71
CA ILE A 86 -15.79 21.38 22.46
C ILE A 86 -15.04 22.13 21.35
N ILE A 87 -14.02 22.93 21.67
CA ILE A 87 -13.25 23.69 20.68
C ILE A 87 -12.29 22.75 19.93
N PRO A 88 -11.40 21.97 20.59
CA PRO A 88 -10.60 20.95 19.93
C PRO A 88 -11.43 19.98 19.09
N ASP A 89 -12.58 19.53 19.58
CA ASP A 89 -13.49 18.64 18.83
C ASP A 89 -13.95 19.26 17.50
N LYS A 90 -14.32 20.54 17.52
CA LYS A 90 -14.75 21.26 16.30
C LYS A 90 -13.62 21.45 15.32
N VAL A 91 -12.41 21.67 15.82
CA VAL A 91 -11.21 21.81 15.00
C VAL A 91 -10.85 20.48 14.37
N ALA A 92 -10.87 19.39 15.15
CA ALA A 92 -10.67 18.02 14.66
C ALA A 92 -11.68 17.67 13.56
N GLN A 93 -12.96 17.99 13.75
CA GLN A 93 -13.99 17.79 12.73
C GLN A 93 -13.69 18.58 11.45
N ALA A 94 -13.31 19.85 11.57
CA ALA A 94 -12.96 20.68 10.41
C ALA A 94 -11.75 20.13 9.65
N ILE A 95 -10.76 19.58 10.36
CA ILE A 95 -9.61 18.90 9.77
C ILE A 95 -10.05 17.65 9.01
N ILE A 96 -10.87 16.79 9.62
CA ILE A 96 -11.35 15.55 9.00
C ILE A 96 -12.17 15.86 7.74
N ASP A 97 -13.07 16.85 7.81
CA ASP A 97 -13.91 17.27 6.70
C ASP A 97 -13.06 17.80 5.53
N ALA A 98 -12.07 18.65 5.83
CA ALA A 98 -11.14 19.19 4.83
C ALA A 98 -10.25 18.11 4.20
N SER A 99 -10.01 17.02 4.91
CA SER A 99 -9.17 15.92 4.44
C SER A 99 -9.92 14.95 3.49
N GLY A 100 -11.24 15.04 3.40
CA GLY A 100 -12.05 14.33 2.40
C GLY A 100 -12.11 12.80 2.56
N PHE A 101 -11.69 12.26 3.70
CA PHE A 101 -11.56 10.81 3.89
C PHE A 101 -12.89 10.05 4.05
N GLN A 102 -13.99 10.71 4.44
CA GLN A 102 -15.28 10.04 4.64
C GLN A 102 -15.85 9.36 3.38
N SER A 103 -15.47 9.79 2.17
CA SER A 103 -15.86 9.14 0.90
C SER A 103 -14.71 8.42 0.20
N ASN A 104 -13.48 8.91 0.39
CA ASN A 104 -12.29 8.37 -0.28
C ASN A 104 -11.76 7.09 0.36
N GLU A 105 -12.06 6.79 1.64
CA GLU A 105 -11.63 5.53 2.27
C GLU A 105 -12.31 4.31 1.62
N LYS A 106 -13.59 4.42 1.22
CA LYS A 106 -14.27 3.37 0.44
C LYS A 106 -13.64 3.19 -0.94
N ILE A 107 -13.39 4.31 -1.64
CA ILE A 107 -12.80 4.29 -2.99
C ILE A 107 -11.37 3.74 -2.93
N TYR A 108 -10.58 4.17 -1.95
CA TYR A 108 -9.19 3.74 -1.79
C TYR A 108 -9.09 2.29 -1.33
N LYS A 109 -9.98 1.83 -0.44
CA LYS A 109 -10.07 0.41 -0.08
C LYS A 109 -10.43 -0.44 -1.29
N GLU A 110 -11.39 -0.03 -2.11
CA GLU A 110 -11.71 -0.71 -3.38
C GLU A 110 -10.53 -0.69 -4.37
N LEU A 111 -9.77 0.40 -4.41
CA LEU A 111 -8.64 0.59 -5.32
C LEU A 111 -7.36 -0.15 -4.84
N VAL A 112 -7.15 -0.25 -3.53
CA VAL A 112 -6.11 -1.10 -2.91
C VAL A 112 -6.47 -2.56 -3.07
N GLU A 113 -7.70 -2.97 -2.78
CA GLU A 113 -8.19 -4.33 -3.06
C GLU A 113 -8.11 -4.67 -4.56
N SER A 114 -8.28 -3.69 -5.46
CA SER A 114 -8.06 -3.84 -6.90
C SER A 114 -6.57 -3.94 -7.27
N ARG A 115 -5.68 -3.25 -6.56
CA ARG A 115 -4.22 -3.30 -6.79
C ARG A 115 -3.60 -4.56 -6.20
N GLU A 116 -4.07 -5.01 -5.05
CA GLU A 116 -3.72 -6.31 -4.46
C GLU A 116 -4.20 -7.45 -5.35
N ARG A 117 -5.40 -7.33 -5.95
CA ARG A 117 -5.84 -8.22 -7.03
C ARG A 117 -4.93 -8.14 -8.27
N ALA A 118 -4.48 -6.94 -8.66
CA ALA A 118 -3.54 -6.78 -9.78
C ALA A 118 -2.12 -7.33 -9.50
N GLY A 119 -1.74 -7.48 -8.22
CA GLY A 119 -0.49 -8.12 -7.79
C GLY A 119 -0.62 -9.62 -7.50
N SER A 120 -1.80 -10.21 -7.67
CA SER A 120 -1.99 -11.66 -7.50
C SER A 120 -1.29 -12.43 -8.64
N LEU A 121 -0.86 -13.67 -8.33
CA LEU A 121 -0.29 -14.61 -9.31
C LEU A 121 -1.16 -14.70 -10.58
N GLU A 122 -2.48 -14.64 -10.41
CA GLU A 122 -3.48 -14.69 -11.48
C GLU A 122 -3.39 -13.49 -12.43
N SER A 123 -3.26 -12.26 -11.92
CA SER A 123 -3.10 -11.07 -12.74
C SER A 123 -1.77 -11.06 -13.51
N ILE A 124 -0.72 -11.63 -12.93
CA ILE A 124 0.57 -11.80 -13.60
C ILE A 124 0.46 -12.83 -14.71
N MET A 125 -0.16 -13.99 -14.45
CA MET A 125 -0.41 -15.02 -15.46
C MET A 125 -1.20 -14.45 -16.64
N VAL A 126 -2.29 -13.74 -16.37
CA VAL A 126 -3.13 -13.11 -17.39
C VAL A 126 -2.34 -12.12 -18.25
N THR A 127 -1.50 -11.29 -17.63
CA THR A 127 -0.68 -10.30 -18.34
C THR A 127 0.33 -10.97 -19.28
N TYR A 128 1.02 -12.01 -18.81
CA TYR A 128 1.99 -12.75 -19.61
C TYR A 128 1.33 -13.51 -20.77
N ILE A 129 0.22 -14.20 -20.50
CA ILE A 129 -0.55 -14.93 -21.52
C ILE A 129 -1.01 -13.95 -22.60
N CYS A 130 -1.63 -12.82 -22.23
CA CYS A 130 -2.10 -11.83 -23.20
C CYS A 130 -0.96 -11.16 -23.98
N SER A 131 0.24 -11.04 -23.40
CA SER A 131 1.40 -10.46 -24.08
C SER A 131 1.95 -11.33 -25.22
N VAL A 132 1.81 -12.67 -25.08
CA VAL A 132 2.29 -13.64 -26.07
C VAL A 132 1.18 -14.03 -27.04
N PHE A 133 -0.03 -14.22 -26.52
CA PHE A 133 -1.20 -14.65 -27.28
C PHE A 133 -2.12 -13.46 -27.52
N GLY A 134 -1.76 -12.57 -28.45
CA GLY A 134 -2.49 -11.32 -28.74
C GLY A 134 -3.93 -11.49 -29.28
N GLY A 135 -4.45 -12.71 -29.36
CA GLY A 135 -5.86 -13.00 -29.62
C GLY A 135 -6.71 -13.21 -28.37
N LEU A 136 -6.09 -13.31 -27.19
CA LEU A 136 -6.78 -13.48 -25.91
C LEU A 136 -6.93 -12.14 -25.21
N LYS A 137 -8.12 -11.84 -24.70
CA LYS A 137 -8.33 -10.71 -23.80
C LYS A 137 -8.17 -11.15 -22.35
N PRO A 138 -7.84 -10.22 -21.43
CA PRO A 138 -7.72 -10.54 -20.01
C PRO A 138 -8.94 -11.25 -19.43
N ASP A 139 -10.14 -10.81 -19.80
CA ASP A 139 -11.40 -11.41 -19.34
C ASP A 139 -11.54 -12.87 -19.80
N ASP A 140 -11.10 -13.17 -21.03
CA ASP A 140 -11.14 -14.54 -21.58
C ASP A 140 -10.20 -15.48 -20.83
N VAL A 141 -9.08 -14.96 -20.30
CA VAL A 141 -8.10 -15.75 -19.52
C VAL A 141 -8.55 -15.92 -18.07
N LEU A 142 -9.21 -14.91 -17.49
CA LEU A 142 -9.77 -14.98 -16.14
C LEU A 142 -10.94 -15.98 -16.05
N ASP A 143 -11.68 -16.18 -17.13
CA ASP A 143 -12.75 -17.17 -17.22
C ASP A 143 -12.25 -18.63 -17.39
N MET A 144 -10.94 -18.82 -17.63
CA MET A 144 -10.34 -20.15 -17.75
C MET A 144 -10.13 -20.81 -16.38
N THR A 145 -10.05 -22.14 -16.36
CA THR A 145 -9.65 -22.84 -15.14
C THR A 145 -8.17 -22.57 -14.84
N LEU A 146 -7.81 -22.62 -13.56
CA LEU A 146 -6.42 -22.42 -13.11
C LEU A 146 -5.42 -23.32 -13.85
N HIS A 147 -5.82 -24.55 -14.20
CA HIS A 147 -4.97 -25.48 -14.93
C HIS A 147 -4.68 -25.01 -16.37
N GLU A 148 -5.69 -24.48 -17.05
CA GLU A 148 -5.57 -23.92 -18.41
C GLU A 148 -4.75 -22.63 -18.40
N GLN A 149 -4.95 -21.78 -17.39
CA GLN A 149 -4.13 -20.58 -17.18
C GLN A 149 -2.66 -20.95 -16.98
N MET A 150 -2.34 -21.93 -16.13
CA MET A 150 -0.96 -22.36 -15.91
C MET A 150 -0.31 -22.98 -17.16
N ASP A 151 -1.05 -23.75 -17.94
CA ASP A 151 -0.54 -24.35 -19.18
C ASP A 151 -0.24 -23.26 -20.23
N LEU A 152 -1.13 -22.28 -20.40
CA LEU A 152 -0.89 -21.13 -21.28
C LEU A 152 0.25 -20.24 -20.78
N PHE A 153 0.37 -20.07 -19.46
CA PHE A 153 1.46 -19.33 -18.86
C PHE A 153 2.80 -20.01 -19.10
N ALA A 154 2.91 -21.33 -18.88
CA ALA A 154 4.12 -22.10 -19.17
C ALA A 154 4.51 -22.03 -20.67
N LYS A 155 3.53 -22.04 -21.57
CA LYS A 155 3.75 -21.83 -23.01
C LYS A 155 4.21 -20.42 -23.33
N ALA A 156 3.68 -19.41 -22.63
CA ALA A 156 4.10 -18.02 -22.76
C ALA A 156 5.55 -17.82 -22.29
N GLU A 157 5.95 -18.44 -21.17
CA GLU A 157 7.33 -18.42 -20.69
C GLU A 157 8.31 -19.04 -21.69
N LEU A 158 7.94 -20.18 -22.27
CA LEU A 158 8.74 -20.84 -23.32
C LEU A 158 8.89 -19.96 -24.58
N ALA A 159 7.84 -19.23 -24.97
CA ALA A 159 7.86 -18.34 -26.12
C ALA A 159 8.73 -17.09 -25.91
N LEU A 160 8.78 -16.58 -24.67
CA LEU A 160 9.54 -15.37 -24.31
C LEU A 160 11.02 -15.64 -23.99
N GLY A 161 11.41 -16.91 -23.85
CA GLY A 161 12.82 -17.33 -23.70
C GLY A 161 13.48 -16.96 -22.37
N ASN A 162 12.72 -16.37 -21.44
CA ASN A 162 13.17 -16.03 -20.08
C ASN A 162 12.27 -16.75 -19.08
N LYS A 163 12.86 -17.59 -18.22
CA LYS A 163 12.17 -18.06 -17.01
C LYS A 163 11.96 -16.87 -16.10
N ILE A 164 10.74 -16.66 -15.62
CA ILE A 164 10.49 -15.57 -14.69
C ILE A 164 11.19 -15.91 -13.37
N ASP A 165 11.91 -14.94 -12.80
CA ASP A 165 12.54 -15.10 -11.50
C ASP A 165 11.43 -15.16 -10.43
N GLU A 166 11.12 -16.36 -9.95
CA GLU A 166 10.09 -16.64 -8.94
C GLU A 166 10.26 -15.77 -7.68
N ARG A 167 11.50 -15.32 -7.41
CA ARG A 167 11.83 -14.41 -6.30
C ARG A 167 11.32 -12.98 -6.47
N ALA A 168 11.03 -12.55 -7.70
CA ALA A 168 10.41 -11.26 -7.97
C ALA A 168 8.88 -11.31 -7.89
N LEU A 169 8.29 -12.51 -7.99
CA LEU A 169 6.84 -12.75 -8.00
C LEU A 169 6.27 -12.99 -6.59
N LEU A 170 7.02 -13.71 -5.76
CA LEU A 170 6.71 -13.89 -4.35
C LEU A 170 7.34 -12.71 -3.61
N GLY A 171 6.55 -11.72 -3.22
CA GLY A 171 7.03 -10.61 -2.39
C GLY A 171 7.86 -11.09 -1.19
N GLN A 172 8.65 -10.18 -0.61
CA GLN A 172 9.64 -10.43 0.46
C GLN A 172 9.17 -11.28 1.66
N GLU A 173 7.88 -11.58 1.79
CA GLU A 173 7.30 -12.47 2.80
C GLU A 173 7.75 -13.94 2.70
N ALA A 174 8.18 -14.44 1.53
CA ALA A 174 8.70 -15.80 1.43
C ALA A 174 10.12 -15.95 2.02
N GLN A 175 10.87 -14.85 2.17
CA GLN A 175 12.27 -14.85 2.63
C GLN A 175 12.41 -15.12 4.15
N ASN A 176 11.33 -15.04 4.91
CA ASN A 176 11.34 -15.24 6.37
C ASN A 176 10.68 -16.54 6.84
N ARG A 177 10.38 -17.49 5.94
CA ARG A 177 9.89 -18.81 6.38
C ARG A 177 11.08 -19.66 6.83
N PRO A 178 11.10 -20.16 8.08
CA PRO A 178 12.14 -21.09 8.51
C PRO A 178 12.06 -22.35 7.64
N ASP A 179 13.20 -22.83 7.16
CA ASP A 179 13.31 -24.06 6.38
C ASP A 179 12.61 -25.19 7.11
N ILE A 180 11.55 -25.72 6.50
CA ILE A 180 10.90 -26.93 6.97
C ILE A 180 11.90 -28.06 6.74
N PRO A 181 12.33 -28.80 7.77
CA PRO A 181 13.29 -29.87 7.60
C PRO A 181 12.69 -30.94 6.68
N VAL A 182 13.35 -31.16 5.54
CA VAL A 182 12.96 -32.17 4.56
C VAL A 182 13.10 -33.56 5.22
N PRO A 183 12.09 -34.44 5.14
CA PRO A 183 12.16 -35.78 5.69
C PRO A 183 13.33 -36.58 5.06
N PRO A 184 14.05 -37.40 5.85
CA PRO A 184 15.15 -38.20 5.34
C PRO A 184 14.67 -39.15 4.23
N GLY A 185 15.27 -39.03 3.03
CA GLY A 185 14.90 -39.80 1.84
C GLY A 185 14.34 -38.98 0.66
N MET A 186 14.11 -37.68 0.83
CA MET A 186 13.79 -36.74 -0.26
C MET A 186 14.91 -35.72 -0.47
N GLU A 187 16.16 -36.19 -0.57
CA GLU A 187 17.23 -35.32 -1.06
C GLU A 187 16.93 -34.95 -2.50
N THR A 188 16.77 -33.66 -2.76
CA THR A 188 16.64 -33.10 -4.11
C THR A 188 17.85 -33.54 -4.90
N THR A 189 17.65 -34.45 -5.85
CA THR A 189 18.66 -34.77 -6.84
C THR A 189 19.05 -33.46 -7.52
N ASP A 190 20.34 -33.14 -7.49
CA ASP A 190 21.01 -31.95 -8.04
C ASP A 190 20.81 -31.85 -9.57
N LEU A 191 19.57 -31.66 -10.02
CA LEU A 191 19.21 -31.42 -11.41
C LEU A 191 19.25 -29.93 -11.78
N LEU A 192 19.56 -29.06 -10.81
CA LEU A 192 19.63 -27.60 -11.00
C LEU A 192 21.03 -27.02 -10.74
N SER A 193 22.04 -27.86 -10.48
CA SER A 193 23.43 -27.43 -10.43
C SER A 193 23.93 -27.12 -11.85
N PRO A 194 24.40 -25.88 -12.16
CA PRO A 194 24.82 -25.46 -13.51
C PRO A 194 26.03 -26.21 -14.09
N GLN A 195 26.61 -27.14 -13.33
CA GLN A 195 27.78 -27.94 -13.71
C GLN A 195 27.44 -29.34 -14.23
N ALA A 196 26.16 -29.75 -14.24
CA ALA A 196 25.73 -31.05 -14.78
C ALA A 196 25.26 -30.98 -16.25
N ALA A 197 25.78 -30.04 -17.04
CA ALA A 197 25.53 -29.96 -18.48
C ALA A 197 26.40 -30.95 -19.26
N ASP A 198 26.35 -32.24 -18.92
CA ASP A 198 26.72 -33.28 -19.86
C ASP A 198 25.46 -33.73 -20.60
N LYS A 199 25.50 -33.58 -21.93
CA LYS A 199 24.38 -33.84 -22.83
C LYS A 199 23.85 -35.26 -22.60
N PRO A 200 22.52 -35.47 -22.56
CA PRO A 200 21.98 -36.83 -22.54
C PRO A 200 22.42 -37.58 -23.80
N ASP A 201 23.00 -38.76 -23.59
CA ASP A 201 23.45 -39.69 -24.63
C ASP A 201 22.22 -40.38 -25.24
N TRP A 202 21.64 -39.75 -26.26
CA TRP A 202 20.43 -40.19 -26.95
C TRP A 202 20.59 -41.57 -27.63
N ASP A 203 21.82 -42.04 -27.87
CA ASP A 203 22.09 -43.35 -28.46
C ASP A 203 21.75 -44.51 -27.50
N LYS A 204 21.83 -44.28 -26.18
CA LYS A 204 21.43 -45.30 -25.18
C LYS A 204 19.91 -45.47 -25.04
N ILE A 205 19.14 -44.45 -25.40
CA ILE A 205 17.68 -44.46 -25.27
C ILE A 205 17.03 -45.20 -26.45
N GLN A 206 17.67 -45.23 -27.62
CA GLN A 206 17.13 -45.93 -28.79
C GLN A 206 17.38 -47.45 -28.80
N SER A 207 18.35 -47.96 -28.05
CA SER A 207 18.55 -49.40 -27.93
C SER A 207 17.64 -49.96 -26.82
N GLY A 208 16.38 -50.22 -27.16
CA GLY A 208 15.45 -50.94 -26.30
C GLY A 208 16.07 -52.26 -25.81
N ARG A 209 16.41 -52.30 -24.52
CA ARG A 209 16.68 -53.54 -23.79
C ARG A 209 15.67 -53.63 -22.66
N GLU A 210 14.63 -54.42 -22.92
CA GLU A 210 13.88 -55.07 -21.85
C GLU A 210 14.88 -55.82 -20.97
N VAL A 211 14.86 -55.54 -19.67
CA VAL A 211 15.45 -56.42 -18.68
C VAL A 211 14.37 -56.67 -17.64
N TYR A 212 13.91 -57.92 -17.63
CA TYR A 212 13.11 -58.55 -16.59
C TYR A 212 13.78 -58.48 -15.22
#